data_AF-A0A965QDB0-F1
#
_entry.id   AF-A0A965QDB0-F1
#
_cell.length_a   1.000
_cell.length_b   1.000
_cell.length_c   1.000
_cell.angle_alpha   90.00
_cell.angle_beta   90.00
_cell.angle_gamma   90.00
#
_symmetry.space_group_name_H-M   'P 1'
#
loop_
_entity.id
_entity.type
_entity.pdbx_description
1 polymer ?
#
loop_
_entity_poly.entity_id
_entity_poly.type
_entity_poly.pdbx_seq_one_letter_code
_entity_poly.pdbx_strand_id
1 'polypeptide(L)'
;MTINELLNAFKDIDFQANRMLKTKTIDLNYLQQFDLRTEEIRLQILQMDLSEDINDTFKKFERIEIEHLPKFTLIDKTANLLTLGLTKKKKIKKKTDSYYRFEILSRKISFQHVETHLKEN
;
A
#
# COMPACT_ATOMS: atom_id res chain seq x y z
N MET A 1 3.75 4.23 -21.23
CA MET A 1 3.25 5.48 -20.63
C MET A 1 4.25 6.58 -20.97
N THR A 2 3.81 7.75 -21.39
CA THR A 2 4.68 8.93 -21.57
C THR A 2 4.99 9.58 -20.21
N ILE A 3 6.00 10.46 -20.14
CA ILE A 3 6.34 11.18 -18.89
C ILE A 3 5.14 11.98 -18.37
N ASN A 4 4.38 12.64 -19.25
CA ASN A 4 3.18 13.39 -18.87
C ASN A 4 2.08 12.48 -18.31
N GLU A 5 1.90 11.31 -18.91
CA GLU A 5 0.96 10.30 -18.41
C GLU A 5 1.39 9.76 -17.04
N LEU A 6 2.69 9.59 -16.80
CA LEU A 6 3.25 9.16 -15.51
C LEU A 6 3.02 10.20 -14.42
N LEU A 7 3.29 11.48 -14.70
CA LEU A 7 3.01 12.57 -13.75
C LEU A 7 1.51 12.68 -13.42
N ASN A 8 0.64 12.47 -14.40
CA ASN A 8 -0.80 12.39 -14.15
C ASN A 8 -1.17 11.15 -13.33
N ALA A 9 -0.50 10.02 -13.56
CA ALA A 9 -0.70 8.81 -12.77
C ALA A 9 -0.30 9.02 -11.30
N PHE A 10 0.76 9.79 -11.00
CA PHE A 10 1.11 10.12 -9.61
C PHE A 10 0.03 10.95 -8.91
N LYS A 11 -0.55 11.94 -9.59
CA LYS A 11 -1.67 12.72 -9.05
C LYS A 11 -2.90 11.87 -8.78
N ASP A 12 -3.20 10.94 -9.68
CA ASP A 12 -4.31 9.99 -9.51
C ASP A 12 -4.06 9.06 -8.30
N ILE A 13 -2.85 8.50 -8.17
CA ILE A 13 -2.47 7.70 -7.00
C ILE A 13 -2.56 8.50 -5.70
N ASP A 14 -2.08 9.74 -5.69
CA ASP A 14 -2.18 10.61 -4.51
C ASP A 14 -3.65 10.84 -4.13
N PHE A 15 -4.51 11.12 -5.10
CA PHE A 15 -5.95 11.29 -4.89
C PHE A 15 -6.61 10.01 -4.35
N GLN A 16 -6.35 8.86 -4.97
CA GLN A 16 -6.89 7.57 -4.55
C GLN A 16 -6.43 7.20 -3.13
N ALA A 17 -5.14 7.33 -2.84
CA ALA A 17 -4.58 7.07 -1.52
C ALA A 17 -5.21 7.97 -0.46
N ASN A 18 -5.32 9.27 -0.71
CA ASN A 18 -5.96 10.23 0.20
C ASN A 18 -7.43 9.89 0.45
N ARG A 19 -8.16 9.49 -0.59
CA ARG A 19 -9.56 9.06 -0.46
C ARG A 19 -9.66 7.81 0.42
N MET A 20 -8.87 6.77 0.14
CA MET A 20 -8.88 5.52 0.89
C MET A 20 -8.52 5.73 2.36
N LEU A 21 -7.47 6.51 2.66
CA LEU A 21 -7.03 6.77 4.02
C LEU A 21 -8.08 7.53 4.86
N LYS A 22 -8.92 8.36 4.23
CA LYS A 22 -10.03 9.05 4.90
C LYS A 22 -11.23 8.15 5.21
N THR A 23 -11.36 7.01 4.53
CA THR A 23 -12.48 6.09 4.78
C THR A 23 -12.36 5.38 6.12
N LYS A 24 -13.50 5.03 6.74
CA LYS A 24 -13.54 4.29 8.00
C LYS A 24 -13.06 2.84 7.86
N THR A 25 -13.32 2.24 6.71
CA THR A 25 -12.93 0.86 6.36
C THR A 25 -12.42 0.84 4.93
N ILE A 26 -11.26 0.24 4.72
CA ILE A 26 -10.71 0.03 3.37
C ILE A 26 -11.60 -0.97 2.62
N ASP A 27 -12.06 -0.58 1.44
CA ASP A 27 -12.75 -1.47 0.52
C ASP A 27 -11.71 -2.26 -0.28
N LEU A 28 -11.84 -3.59 -0.27
CA LEU A 28 -10.89 -4.51 -0.90
C LEU A 28 -10.88 -4.39 -2.43
N ASN A 29 -12.03 -4.09 -3.06
CA ASN A 29 -12.08 -3.92 -4.52
C ASN A 29 -11.29 -2.69 -4.94
N TYR A 30 -11.43 -1.58 -4.20
CA TYR A 30 -10.63 -0.38 -4.43
C TYR A 30 -9.16 -0.61 -4.11
N LEU A 31 -8.84 -1.37 -3.05
CA LEU A 31 -7.46 -1.72 -2.72
C LEU A 31 -6.79 -2.55 -3.82
N GLN A 32 -7.52 -3.49 -4.42
CA GLN A 32 -7.02 -4.30 -5.53
C GLN A 32 -6.76 -3.44 -6.78
N GLN A 33 -7.67 -2.52 -7.10
CA GLN A 33 -7.48 -1.58 -8.21
C GLN A 33 -6.27 -0.66 -7.97
N PHE A 34 -6.14 -0.17 -6.74
CA PHE A 34 -4.99 0.63 -6.32
C PHE A 34 -3.69 -0.15 -6.45
N ASP A 35 -3.62 -1.37 -5.92
CA ASP A 35 -2.44 -2.25 -6.03
C ASP A 35 -2.01 -2.45 -7.49
N LEU A 36 -2.96 -2.82 -8.36
CA LEU A 36 -2.70 -2.99 -9.79
C LEU A 36 -2.10 -1.73 -10.42
N ARG A 37 -2.71 -0.57 -10.12
CA ARG A 37 -2.24 0.70 -10.67
C ARG A 37 -0.85 1.07 -10.14
N THR A 38 -0.60 0.85 -8.86
CA THR A 38 0.73 1.12 -8.27
C THR A 38 1.80 0.20 -8.82
N GLU A 39 1.47 -1.05 -9.15
CA GLU A 39 2.41 -2.00 -9.76
C GLU A 39 2.77 -1.59 -11.19
N GLU A 40 1.79 -1.18 -12.00
CA GLU A 40 2.05 -0.65 -13.35
C GLU A 40 3.03 0.52 -13.32
N ILE A 41 2.83 1.45 -12.38
CA ILE A 41 3.68 2.62 -12.21
C ILE A 41 5.07 2.21 -11.68
N ARG A 42 5.13 1.30 -10.71
CA ARG A 42 6.40 0.77 -10.16
C ARG A 42 7.28 0.18 -11.25
N LEU A 43 6.72 -0.67 -12.12
CA LEU A 43 7.47 -1.28 -13.21
C LEU A 43 8.03 -0.23 -14.18
N GLN A 44 7.28 0.84 -14.43
CA GLN A 44 7.75 1.93 -15.28
C GLN A 44 8.86 2.75 -14.63
N ILE A 45 8.75 3.06 -13.33
CA ILE A 45 9.82 3.75 -12.59
C ILE A 45 11.11 2.94 -12.65
N LEU A 46 11.02 1.62 -12.43
CA LEU A 46 12.18 0.72 -12.51
C LEU A 46 12.78 0.64 -13.92
N GLN A 47 11.96 0.78 -14.97
CA GLN A 47 12.43 0.84 -16.36
C GLN A 47 13.11 2.17 -16.70
N MET A 48 12.70 3.27 -16.07
CA MET A 48 13.29 4.59 -16.29
C MET A 48 14.67 4.76 -15.67
N ASP A 49 15.05 3.88 -14.74
CA ASP A 49 16.36 3.84 -14.10
C ASP A 49 16.82 5.22 -13.57
N LEU A 50 15.97 5.86 -12.76
CA LEU A 50 16.12 7.27 -12.37
C LEU A 50 17.34 7.53 -11.46
N SER A 51 17.44 6.74 -10.39
CA SER A 51 18.55 6.81 -9.43
C SER A 51 18.62 5.50 -8.63
N GLU A 52 19.80 5.18 -8.11
CA GLU A 52 20.03 3.94 -7.35
C GLU A 52 19.12 3.86 -6.12
N ASP A 53 19.00 4.95 -5.35
CA ASP A 53 18.16 5.03 -4.15
C ASP A 53 16.67 4.80 -4.45
N ILE A 54 16.16 5.42 -5.53
CA ILE A 54 14.76 5.24 -5.96
C ILE A 54 14.55 3.78 -6.39
N ASN A 55 15.41 3.27 -7.26
CA ASN A 55 15.28 1.91 -7.77
C ASN A 55 15.33 0.87 -6.66
N ASP A 56 16.22 1.02 -5.69
CA ASP A 56 16.32 0.09 -4.57
C ASP A 56 15.12 0.15 -3.63
N THR A 57 14.48 1.31 -3.51
CA THR A 57 13.20 1.44 -2.81
C THR A 57 12.09 0.66 -3.52
N PHE A 58 11.95 0.84 -4.84
CA PHE A 58 10.88 0.19 -5.62
C PHE A 58 11.15 -1.28 -5.95
N LYS A 59 12.40 -1.75 -5.89
CA LYS A 59 12.73 -3.19 -5.93
C LYS A 59 12.26 -3.93 -4.69
N LYS A 60 12.26 -3.28 -3.53
CA LYS A 60 11.79 -3.85 -2.25
C LYS A 60 10.27 -3.84 -2.12
N PHE A 61 9.58 -3.09 -2.96
CA PHE A 61 8.12 -3.06 -2.97
C PHE A 61 7.57 -4.34 -3.59
N GLU A 62 6.83 -5.09 -2.76
CA GLU A 62 6.04 -6.23 -3.17
C GLU A 62 4.58 -5.81 -3.45
N ARG A 63 3.80 -6.73 -4.01
CA ARG A 63 2.36 -6.55 -4.19
C ARG A 63 1.66 -6.46 -2.84
N ILE A 64 0.59 -5.67 -2.75
CA ILE A 64 -0.21 -5.61 -1.54
C ILE A 64 -0.91 -6.95 -1.33
N GLU A 65 -0.77 -7.54 -0.15
CA GLU A 65 -1.49 -8.76 0.21
C GLU A 65 -2.98 -8.48 0.44
N ILE A 66 -3.82 -8.63 -0.60
CA ILE A 66 -5.26 -8.32 -0.51
C ILE A 66 -5.97 -9.19 0.54
N GLU A 67 -5.55 -10.45 0.72
CA GLU A 67 -6.08 -11.37 1.74
C GLU A 67 -5.15 -11.49 2.96
N HIS A 68 -4.60 -10.37 3.43
CA HIS A 68 -3.65 -10.39 4.54
C HIS A 68 -4.19 -11.04 5.83
N LEU A 69 -3.56 -12.14 6.21
CA LEU A 69 -3.82 -12.88 7.44
C LEU A 69 -2.73 -12.57 8.48
N PRO A 70 -3.03 -11.77 9.51
CA PRO A 70 -2.03 -11.38 10.50
C PRO A 70 -1.53 -12.60 11.29
N LYS A 71 -0.22 -12.68 11.51
CA LYS A 71 0.40 -13.71 12.36
C LYS A 71 -0.03 -13.52 13.83
N PHE A 72 -0.36 -14.62 14.51
CA PHE A 72 -0.80 -14.64 15.91
C PHE A 72 0.22 -15.32 16.80
N THR A 73 0.47 -14.75 17.98
CA THR A 73 1.32 -15.35 19.01
C THR A 73 0.52 -16.37 19.84
N LEU A 74 1.21 -17.20 20.63
CA LEU A 74 0.57 -18.18 21.53
C LEU A 74 -0.40 -17.54 22.53
N ILE A 75 -0.12 -16.30 22.96
CA ILE A 75 -0.97 -15.52 23.89
C ILE A 75 -2.31 -15.14 23.26
N ASP A 76 -2.32 -14.85 21.95
CA ASP A 76 -3.58 -14.54 21.25
C ASP A 76 -4.48 -15.78 21.12
N LYS A 77 -3.91 -16.98 21.13
CA LYS A 77 -4.67 -18.25 21.09
C LYS A 77 -5.37 -18.53 22.41
N THR A 78 -4.74 -18.27 23.55
CA THR A 78 -5.34 -18.51 24.88
C THR A 78 -6.46 -17.51 25.18
N ALA A 79 -6.26 -16.22 24.87
CA ALA A 79 -7.30 -15.20 24.99
C ALA A 79 -8.53 -15.49 24.12
N ASN A 80 -8.33 -16.12 22.95
CA ASN A 80 -9.41 -16.51 22.05
C ASN A 80 -10.33 -17.59 22.65
N LEU A 81 -9.75 -18.54 23.41
CA LEU A 81 -10.48 -19.61 24.07
C LEU A 81 -11.38 -19.05 25.20
N LEU A 82 -10.86 -18.08 25.96
CA LEU A 82 -11.59 -17.45 27.06
C LEU A 82 -12.71 -16.50 26.60
N THR A 83 -12.64 -15.98 25.38
CA THR A 83 -13.57 -14.97 24.85
C THR A 83 -14.44 -15.48 23.70
N LEU A 84 -14.57 -16.81 23.58
CA LEU A 84 -15.41 -17.48 22.59
C LEU A 84 -15.18 -16.97 21.14
N GLY A 85 -13.94 -16.66 20.75
CA GLY A 85 -13.66 -16.25 19.36
C GLY A 85 -13.78 -14.75 19.05
N LEU A 86 -14.41 -13.94 19.91
CA LEU A 86 -14.79 -12.57 19.56
C LEU A 86 -13.59 -11.61 19.51
N THR A 87 -12.63 -11.76 20.42
CA THR A 87 -11.45 -10.89 20.48
C THR A 87 -10.52 -11.11 19.30
N LYS A 88 -10.36 -12.36 18.83
CA LYS A 88 -9.54 -12.69 17.68
C LYS A 88 -10.09 -12.05 16.40
N LYS A 89 -11.40 -12.13 16.14
CA LYS A 89 -12.02 -11.51 14.95
C LYS A 89 -11.79 -9.99 14.91
N LYS A 90 -11.97 -9.30 16.05
CA LYS A 90 -11.71 -7.84 16.15
C LYS A 90 -10.23 -7.50 15.97
N LYS A 91 -9.33 -8.29 16.57
CA LYS A 91 -7.87 -8.12 16.43
C LYS A 91 -7.41 -8.34 14.98
N ILE A 92 -7.92 -9.38 14.29
CA ILE A 92 -7.64 -9.63 12.87
C ILE A 92 -8.01 -8.38 12.07
N LYS A 93 -9.27 -7.95 12.16
CA LYS A 93 -9.77 -6.80 11.40
C LYS A 93 -8.92 -5.55 11.63
N LYS A 94 -8.53 -5.27 12.88
CA LYS A 94 -7.70 -4.10 13.21
C LYS A 94 -6.28 -4.20 12.62
N LYS A 95 -5.62 -5.36 12.74
CA LYS A 95 -4.27 -5.56 12.19
C LYS A 95 -4.27 -5.49 10.67
N THR A 96 -5.25 -6.13 10.02
CA THR A 96 -5.41 -6.11 8.56
C THR A 96 -5.68 -4.69 8.04
N ASP A 97 -6.58 -3.93 8.67
CA ASP A 97 -6.81 -2.52 8.29
C ASP A 97 -5.56 -1.65 8.49
N SER A 98 -4.82 -1.86 9.58
CA SER A 98 -3.55 -1.15 9.84
C SER A 98 -2.49 -1.47 8.79
N TYR A 99 -2.40 -2.74 8.35
CA TYR A 99 -1.50 -3.16 7.27
C TYR A 99 -1.85 -2.42 5.97
N TYR A 100 -3.11 -2.46 5.53
CA TYR A 100 -3.52 -1.78 4.31
C TYR A 100 -3.24 -0.28 4.34
N ARG A 101 -3.54 0.39 5.46
CA ARG A 101 -3.27 1.84 5.60
C ARG A 101 -1.78 2.15 5.52
N PHE A 102 -0.94 1.32 6.11
CA PHE A 102 0.52 1.46 6.03
C PHE A 102 1.00 1.29 4.58
N GLU A 103 0.55 0.24 3.89
CA GLU A 103 0.91 -0.05 2.49
C GLU A 103 0.48 1.08 1.53
N ILE A 104 -0.73 1.63 1.71
CA ILE A 104 -1.25 2.77 0.92
C ILE A 104 -0.39 4.02 1.18
N LEU A 105 -0.12 4.33 2.45
CA LEU A 105 0.63 5.52 2.82
C LEU A 105 2.09 5.45 2.36
N SER A 106 2.73 4.29 2.51
CA SER A 106 4.11 4.06 2.06
C SER A 106 4.23 4.27 0.55
N ARG A 107 3.33 3.66 -0.24
CA ARG A 107 3.30 3.86 -1.69
C ARG A 107 3.08 5.32 -2.08
N LYS A 108 2.12 5.98 -1.46
CA LYS A 108 1.86 7.42 -1.68
C LYS A 108 3.13 8.26 -1.50
N ILE A 109 3.83 8.09 -0.38
CA ILE A 109 5.05 8.85 -0.08
C ILE A 109 6.15 8.54 -1.08
N SER A 110 6.34 7.27 -1.43
CA SER A 110 7.37 6.87 -2.40
C SER A 110 7.11 7.44 -3.80
N PHE A 111 5.86 7.44 -4.27
CA PHE A 111 5.54 8.05 -5.57
C PHE A 111 5.68 9.57 -5.54
N GLN A 112 5.32 10.23 -4.45
CA GLN A 112 5.57 11.67 -4.27
C GLN A 112 7.06 11.99 -4.32
N HIS A 113 7.91 11.15 -3.70
CA HIS A 113 9.35 11.31 -3.76
C HIS A 113 9.89 11.24 -5.20
N VAL A 114 9.41 10.29 -5.99
CA VAL A 114 9.76 10.19 -7.43
C VAL A 114 9.24 11.39 -8.22
N GLU A 115 8.02 11.84 -7.96
CA GLU A 115 7.45 13.02 -8.61
C GLU A 115 8.31 14.27 -8.34
N THR A 116 8.78 14.46 -7.11
CA THR A 116 9.70 15.55 -6.76
C THR A 116 11.03 15.41 -7.50
N HIS A 117 11.62 14.22 -7.50
CA HIS A 117 12.88 13.96 -8.22
C HIS A 117 12.78 14.26 -9.72
N LEU A 118 11.65 13.94 -10.36
CA LEU A 118 11.40 14.23 -11.78
C LEU A 118 11.07 15.70 -12.09
N LYS A 119 10.74 16.51 -11.09
CA LYS A 119 10.51 17.95 -11.26
C LYS A 119 11.77 18.77 -11.03
N GLU A 120 12.69 18.26 -10.21
CA GLU A 120 13.94 18.92 -9.85
C GLU A 120 15.07 18.65 -10.86
N ASN A 121 15.01 17.53 -11.59
CA ASN A 121 15.93 17.17 -12.68
C ASN A 121 15.28 17.37 -14.05
#